data_AF-A0A2E3P3X5-F1
#
_entry.id   AF-A0A2E3P3X5-F1
#
_cell.length_a   1.000
_cell.length_b   1.000
_cell.length_c   1.000
_cell.angle_alpha   90.00
_cell.angle_beta   90.00
_cell.angle_gamma   90.00
#
_symmetry.space_group_name_H-M   'P 1'
#
loop_
_entity.id
_entity.type
_entity.pdbx_description
1 polymer ?
#
loop_
_entity_poly.entity_id
_entity_poly.type
_entity_poly.pdbx_seq_one_letter_code
_entity_poly.pdbx_strand_id
1 'polypeptide(L)'
;MGIEQPQLIHFTDERGVVGILTNGFALMPCDRLLLDDLFGSNRPFTTDPQNFGMVCFTEASLEDAGPVRKKGDYGIAIKFEWAEKHGVRKVRYISKAAAWALRFKFRYQMRLLTREIGSPGDKGMALAYGNKEFAGLLGAKGYQSLLEQYEYMQTSCDRLQREWRITQKYPFQGIRPKEVPNEHGWEGMLRFKKIRSEDVEFLICPKGMKGNFLTCMPDEFRTSGIVEVT
;
A
#
# COMPACT_ATOMS: atom_id res chain seq x y z
N MET A 1 -1.13 7.43 -29.73
CA MET A 1 -1.28 5.99 -29.49
C MET A 1 -2.25 5.84 -28.34
N GLY A 2 -3.43 5.28 -28.59
CA GLY A 2 -4.39 4.99 -27.52
C GLY A 2 -3.90 3.77 -26.76
N ILE A 3 -3.49 3.96 -25.51
CA ILE A 3 -3.20 2.82 -24.62
C ILE A 3 -4.56 2.34 -24.11
N GLU A 4 -5.18 1.45 -24.87
CA GLU A 4 -6.51 0.89 -24.55
C GLU A 4 -6.44 -0.11 -23.39
N GLN A 5 -5.26 -0.67 -23.11
CA GLN A 5 -5.09 -1.62 -22.01
C GLN A 5 -4.95 -0.89 -20.67
N PRO A 6 -5.63 -1.36 -19.61
CA PRO A 6 -5.50 -0.76 -18.29
C PRO A 6 -4.08 -0.97 -17.76
N GLN A 7 -3.51 0.07 -17.15
CA GLN A 7 -2.18 0.04 -16.54
C GLN A 7 -2.21 0.22 -15.05
N LEU A 8 -1.16 -0.23 -14.36
CA LEU A 8 -0.96 -0.01 -12.93
C LEU A 8 -0.22 1.30 -12.72
N ILE A 9 -0.96 2.32 -12.29
CA ILE A 9 -0.44 3.69 -12.17
C ILE A 9 -0.33 4.07 -10.70
N HIS A 10 0.86 4.49 -10.27
CA HIS A 10 1.03 5.16 -8.98
C HIS A 10 0.95 6.67 -9.17
N PHE A 11 -0.13 7.29 -8.69
CA PHE A 11 -0.30 8.74 -8.70
C PHE A 11 0.34 9.40 -7.47
N THR A 12 1.04 10.50 -7.70
CA THR A 12 1.72 11.31 -6.67
C THR A 12 2.02 12.72 -7.21
N ASP A 13 2.77 13.53 -6.47
CA ASP A 13 3.26 14.82 -6.94
C ASP A 13 4.59 14.67 -7.72
N GLU A 14 5.06 15.76 -8.34
CA GLU A 14 6.29 15.76 -9.13
C GLU A 14 7.51 15.25 -8.34
N ARG A 15 7.64 15.70 -7.09
CA ARG A 15 8.76 15.33 -6.20
C ARG A 15 8.67 13.85 -5.82
N GLY A 16 7.46 13.34 -5.62
CA GLY A 16 7.16 11.94 -5.39
C GLY A 16 7.63 11.07 -6.55
N VAL A 17 7.31 11.46 -7.79
CA VAL A 17 7.78 10.70 -8.97
C VAL A 17 9.30 10.68 -9.03
N VAL A 18 9.95 11.85 -8.96
CA VAL A 18 11.43 11.93 -9.01
C VAL A 18 12.07 11.12 -7.88
N GLY A 19 11.52 11.21 -6.66
CA GLY A 19 11.98 10.47 -5.50
C GLY A 19 11.85 8.95 -5.69
N ILE A 20 10.74 8.48 -6.27
CA ILE A 20 10.50 7.07 -6.55
C ILE A 20 11.40 6.56 -7.67
N LEU A 21 11.60 7.32 -8.75
CA LEU A 21 12.49 6.93 -9.85
C LEU A 21 13.96 6.86 -9.38
N THR A 22 14.34 7.71 -8.43
CA THR A 22 15.70 7.73 -7.87
C THR A 22 15.91 6.58 -6.86
N ASN A 23 14.94 6.34 -5.97
CA ASN A 23 15.15 5.50 -4.79
C ASN A 23 14.34 4.19 -4.81
N GLY A 24 13.35 4.05 -5.67
CA GLY A 24 12.31 3.02 -5.66
C GLY A 24 11.08 3.43 -4.85
N PHE A 25 10.06 2.58 -4.83
CA PHE A 25 8.86 2.82 -4.03
C PHE A 25 9.10 2.52 -2.55
N ALA A 26 8.96 3.53 -1.69
CA ALA A 26 8.92 3.35 -0.25
C ALA A 26 7.56 2.79 0.19
N LEU A 27 7.56 1.73 1.01
CA LEU A 27 6.35 1.21 1.64
C LEU A 27 5.98 2.10 2.82
N MET A 28 5.08 3.05 2.61
CA MET A 28 4.73 4.08 3.61
C MET A 28 3.47 3.73 4.37
N PRO A 29 3.41 3.98 5.70
CA PRO A 29 2.19 3.79 6.50
C PRO A 29 0.98 4.48 5.84
N CYS A 30 -0.15 3.79 5.78
CA CYS A 30 -1.38 4.33 5.20
C CYS A 30 -2.59 3.71 5.89
N ASP A 31 -3.50 4.58 6.34
CA ASP A 31 -4.69 4.17 7.08
C ASP A 31 -5.74 3.58 6.15
N ARG A 32 -6.35 2.48 6.56
CA ARG A 32 -7.47 1.86 5.84
C ARG A 32 -8.79 2.32 6.45
N LEU A 33 -9.68 2.82 5.60
CA LEU A 33 -11.03 3.26 5.99
C LEU A 33 -11.92 2.12 6.54
N LEU A 34 -11.49 0.87 6.36
CA LEU A 34 -12.22 -0.32 6.75
C LEU A 34 -12.05 -0.72 8.23
N LEU A 35 -11.17 -0.03 8.97
CA LEU A 35 -10.84 -0.34 10.37
C LEU A 35 -12.09 -0.36 11.27
N ASP A 36 -12.90 0.70 11.21
CA ASP A 36 -14.06 0.83 12.08
C ASP A 36 -15.18 -0.14 11.70
N ASP A 37 -15.37 -0.41 10.40
CA ASP A 37 -16.36 -1.36 9.91
C ASP A 37 -16.05 -2.81 10.36
N LEU A 38 -14.77 -3.19 10.38
CA LEU A 38 -14.35 -4.56 10.72
C LEU A 38 -14.16 -4.80 12.21
N PHE A 39 -13.64 -3.82 12.96
CA PHE A 39 -13.27 -4.03 14.36
C PHE A 39 -14.22 -3.27 15.32
N GLY A 40 -14.84 -2.18 14.85
CA GLY A 40 -15.65 -1.28 15.67
C GLY A 40 -14.84 -0.54 16.73
N SER A 41 -15.55 0.17 17.61
CA SER A 41 -14.96 1.00 18.67
C SER A 41 -14.29 0.22 19.79
N ASN A 42 -14.79 -0.98 20.13
CA ASN A 42 -14.29 -1.79 21.25
C ASN A 42 -13.12 -2.71 20.86
N ARG A 43 -12.24 -2.24 19.97
CA ARG A 43 -11.09 -3.00 19.47
C ARG A 43 -9.90 -2.93 20.45
N PRO A 44 -9.06 -3.97 20.54
CA PRO A 44 -7.93 -4.00 21.48
C PRO A 44 -6.71 -3.18 21.03
N PHE A 45 -6.81 -2.42 19.94
CA PHE A 45 -5.75 -1.59 19.37
C PHE A 45 -6.27 -0.22 18.94
N THR A 46 -5.43 0.80 19.03
CA THR A 46 -5.79 2.19 18.72
C THR A 46 -5.52 2.57 17.27
N THR A 47 -4.53 1.93 16.64
CA THR A 47 -4.13 2.17 15.24
C THR A 47 -4.52 1.01 14.33
N ASP A 48 -4.49 1.23 13.00
CA ASP A 48 -4.69 0.15 12.03
C ASP A 48 -3.69 -1.00 12.30
N PRO A 49 -4.18 -2.25 12.51
CA PRO A 49 -3.37 -3.39 12.92
C PRO A 49 -2.40 -3.84 11.82
N GLN A 50 -2.51 -3.35 10.58
CA GLN A 50 -1.60 -3.68 9.49
C GLN A 50 -0.99 -2.39 8.90
N ASN A 51 -0.76 -1.37 9.73
CA ASN A 51 -0.10 -0.13 9.30
C ASN A 51 1.42 -0.29 9.16
N PHE A 52 1.85 -1.28 8.38
CA PHE A 52 3.26 -1.65 8.24
C PHE A 52 3.95 -0.94 7.09
N GLY A 53 3.18 -0.22 6.28
CA GLY A 53 3.64 0.39 5.04
C GLY A 53 3.09 -0.31 3.82
N MET A 54 2.66 0.47 2.84
CA MET A 54 2.21 -0.04 1.55
C MET A 54 2.45 0.96 0.43
N VAL A 55 2.40 0.44 -0.81
CA VAL A 55 2.33 1.25 -2.03
C VAL A 55 1.06 0.85 -2.75
N CYS A 56 0.31 1.84 -3.19
CA CYS A 56 -0.96 1.68 -3.88
C CYS A 56 -0.79 2.05 -5.35
N PHE A 57 -1.39 1.26 -6.23
CA PHE A 57 -1.50 1.52 -7.65
C PHE A 57 -2.98 1.56 -8.02
N THR A 58 -3.32 2.33 -9.03
CA THR A 58 -4.64 2.37 -9.64
C THR A 58 -4.58 1.67 -10.98
N GLU A 59 -5.43 0.68 -11.18
CA GLU A 59 -5.61 0.03 -12.48
C GLU A 59 -6.55 0.87 -13.35
N ALA A 60 -6.00 1.61 -14.31
CA ALA A 60 -6.79 2.50 -15.18
C ALA A 60 -6.18 2.61 -16.58
N SER A 61 -7.05 2.87 -17.57
CA SER A 61 -6.61 3.41 -18.85
C SER A 61 -6.21 4.88 -18.67
N LEU A 62 -5.47 5.46 -19.62
CA LEU A 62 -5.13 6.89 -19.57
C LEU A 62 -6.36 7.81 -19.57
N GLU A 63 -7.42 7.39 -20.27
CA GLU A 63 -8.68 8.14 -20.38
C GLU A 63 -9.46 8.10 -19.05
N ASP A 64 -9.42 6.95 -18.37
CA ASP A 64 -10.10 6.75 -17.09
C ASP A 64 -9.29 7.25 -15.89
N ALA A 65 -8.04 7.66 -16.10
CA ALA A 65 -7.13 8.06 -15.03
C ALA A 65 -7.59 9.32 -14.28
N GLY A 66 -8.28 10.26 -14.95
CA GLY A 66 -8.67 11.56 -14.38
C GLY A 66 -9.48 11.46 -13.08
N PRO A 67 -10.62 10.77 -13.06
CA PRO A 67 -11.47 10.61 -11.86
C PRO A 67 -10.79 9.92 -10.66
N VAL A 68 -9.67 9.23 -10.87
CA VAL A 68 -8.95 8.46 -9.84
C VAL A 68 -7.67 9.12 -9.34
N ARG A 69 -7.27 10.29 -9.86
CA ARG A 69 -6.07 11.06 -9.44
C ARG A 69 -6.21 11.77 -8.09
N LYS A 70 -6.73 11.10 -7.06
CA LYS A 70 -6.90 11.74 -5.73
C LYS A 70 -5.58 12.12 -5.05
N LYS A 71 -4.45 11.55 -5.48
CA LYS A 71 -3.14 11.67 -4.81
C LYS A 71 -2.14 12.59 -5.53
N GLY A 72 -2.49 13.15 -6.69
CA GLY A 72 -1.65 14.07 -7.45
C GLY A 72 -1.77 13.88 -8.96
N ASP A 73 -1.28 14.86 -9.70
CA ASP A 73 -1.43 14.95 -11.17
C ASP A 73 -0.27 14.32 -11.93
N TYR A 74 0.74 13.82 -11.22
CA TYR A 74 1.86 13.07 -11.79
C TYR A 74 1.71 11.58 -11.50
N GLY A 75 2.34 10.73 -12.30
CA GLY A 75 2.30 9.31 -12.03
C GLY A 75 3.34 8.47 -12.75
N ILE A 76 3.48 7.24 -12.26
CA ILE A 76 4.36 6.21 -12.83
C ILE A 76 3.48 5.03 -13.22
N ALA A 77 3.39 4.73 -14.51
CA ALA A 77 2.78 3.51 -15.00
C ALA A 77 3.83 2.40 -14.98
N ILE A 78 3.60 1.38 -14.15
CA ILE A 78 4.49 0.23 -14.02
C ILE A 78 3.93 -0.96 -14.79
N LYS A 79 4.84 -1.79 -15.32
CA LYS A 79 4.49 -3.04 -15.97
C LYS A 79 3.89 -4.04 -14.99
N PHE A 80 2.92 -4.83 -15.45
CA PHE A 80 2.30 -5.89 -14.65
C PHE A 80 3.32 -6.95 -14.23
N GLU A 81 4.30 -7.27 -15.08
CA GLU A 81 5.35 -8.26 -14.78
C GLU A 81 6.18 -7.84 -13.57
N TRP A 82 6.52 -6.55 -13.46
CA TRP A 82 7.19 -6.02 -12.27
C TRP A 82 6.28 -6.14 -11.05
N ALA A 83 5.00 -5.81 -11.20
CA ALA A 83 4.01 -5.85 -10.12
C ALA A 83 3.85 -7.27 -9.56
N GLU A 84 3.71 -8.27 -10.43
CA GLU A 84 3.61 -9.68 -10.07
C GLU A 84 4.88 -10.17 -9.36
N LYS A 85 6.06 -9.87 -9.92
CA LYS A 85 7.36 -10.21 -9.32
C LYS A 85 7.52 -9.66 -7.91
N HIS A 86 6.97 -8.48 -7.64
CA HIS A 86 7.06 -7.84 -6.33
C HIS A 86 5.91 -8.20 -5.38
N GLY A 87 4.94 -9.01 -5.83
CA GLY A 87 3.81 -9.45 -5.00
C GLY A 87 2.75 -8.36 -4.82
N VAL A 88 2.62 -7.46 -5.79
CA VAL A 88 1.48 -6.54 -5.87
C VAL A 88 0.21 -7.36 -6.11
N ARG A 89 -0.86 -7.08 -5.38
CA ARG A 89 -2.14 -7.79 -5.50
C ARG A 89 -3.31 -6.83 -5.58
N LYS A 90 -4.34 -7.22 -6.34
CA LYS A 90 -5.60 -6.49 -6.46
C LYS A 90 -6.36 -6.43 -5.13
N VAL A 91 -6.86 -5.26 -4.80
CA VAL A 91 -7.66 -5.01 -3.60
C VAL A 91 -9.08 -5.55 -3.81
N ARG A 92 -9.60 -6.23 -2.78
CA ARG A 92 -10.97 -6.73 -2.72
C ARG A 92 -11.86 -5.69 -2.06
N TYR A 93 -12.82 -5.19 -2.81
CA TYR A 93 -13.81 -4.27 -2.30
C TYR A 93 -14.95 -5.03 -1.61
N ILE A 94 -15.23 -4.68 -0.36
CA ILE A 94 -16.28 -5.33 0.43
C ILE A 94 -17.39 -4.35 0.76
N SER A 95 -18.64 -4.84 0.71
CA SER A 95 -19.81 -4.08 1.14
C SER A 95 -19.87 -3.98 2.66
N LYS A 96 -20.65 -3.02 3.19
CA LYS A 96 -20.90 -2.91 4.64
C LYS A 96 -21.46 -4.21 5.24
N ALA A 97 -22.36 -4.88 4.54
CA ALA A 97 -22.91 -6.17 4.98
C ALA A 97 -21.83 -7.26 5.08
N ALA A 98 -20.92 -7.33 4.09
CA ALA A 98 -19.80 -8.26 4.12
C ALA A 98 -18.79 -7.92 5.23
N ALA A 99 -18.51 -6.64 5.45
CA ALA A 99 -17.66 -6.18 6.54
C ALA A 99 -18.25 -6.55 7.92
N TRP A 100 -19.57 -6.39 8.09
CA TRP A 100 -20.27 -6.82 9.30
C TRP A 100 -20.18 -8.33 9.55
N ALA A 101 -20.33 -9.15 8.51
CA ALA A 101 -20.12 -10.60 8.63
C ALA A 101 -18.66 -10.96 8.99
N LEU A 102 -17.69 -10.29 8.36
CA LEU A 102 -16.26 -10.48 8.65
C LEU A 102 -15.92 -10.06 10.09
N ARG A 103 -16.57 -9.02 10.62
CA ARG A 103 -16.39 -8.59 12.01
C ARG A 103 -16.65 -9.72 13.00
N PHE A 104 -17.66 -10.57 12.79
CA PHE A 104 -17.87 -11.75 13.64
C PHE A 104 -16.71 -12.75 13.55
N LYS A 105 -16.19 -12.98 12.34
CA LYS A 105 -15.02 -13.86 12.15
C LYS A 105 -13.78 -13.31 12.87
N PHE A 106 -13.50 -12.01 12.73
CA PHE A 106 -12.43 -11.34 13.46
C PHE A 106 -12.61 -11.47 14.97
N ARG A 107 -13.81 -11.18 15.51
CA ARG A 107 -14.09 -11.31 16.95
C ARG A 107 -13.94 -12.73 17.46
N TYR A 108 -14.38 -13.71 16.68
CA TYR A 108 -14.23 -15.13 17.02
C TYR A 108 -12.74 -15.52 17.08
N GLN A 109 -11.95 -15.18 16.05
CA GLN A 109 -10.53 -15.47 16.01
C GLN A 109 -9.74 -14.73 17.09
N MET A 110 -10.09 -13.47 17.39
CA MET A 110 -9.50 -12.73 18.52
C MET A 110 -9.78 -13.42 19.85
N ARG A 111 -10.98 -13.97 20.07
CA ARG A 111 -11.28 -14.73 21.29
C ARG A 111 -10.48 -16.03 21.40
N LEU A 112 -10.25 -16.72 20.28
CA LEU A 112 -9.39 -17.91 20.25
C LEU A 112 -7.95 -17.53 20.61
N LEU A 113 -7.42 -16.48 19.99
CA LEU A 113 -6.11 -15.91 20.31
C LEU A 113 -6.00 -15.58 21.82
N THR A 114 -7.02 -14.92 22.40
CA THR A 114 -7.04 -14.62 23.85
C THR A 114 -6.95 -15.88 24.72
N ARG A 115 -7.61 -16.98 24.31
CA ARG A 115 -7.60 -18.24 25.05
C ARG A 115 -6.26 -18.96 24.97
N GLU A 116 -5.61 -18.92 23.81
CA GLU A 116 -4.34 -19.61 23.58
C GLU A 116 -3.17 -19.00 24.38
N ILE A 117 -3.19 -17.70 24.66
CA ILE A 117 -2.03 -16.99 25.22
C ILE A 117 -2.14 -16.77 26.76
N GLY A 118 -3.25 -17.20 27.39
CA GLY A 118 -3.31 -17.41 28.84
C GLY A 118 -3.32 -16.17 29.75
N SER A 119 -2.84 -14.97 29.35
CA SER A 119 -2.99 -13.75 30.17
C SER A 119 -2.86 -12.37 29.46
N PRO A 120 -3.87 -11.47 29.56
CA PRO A 120 -3.95 -10.06 29.07
C PRO A 120 -2.76 -9.13 29.30
N GLY A 121 -1.88 -9.43 30.26
CA GLY A 121 -0.85 -8.51 30.76
C GLY A 121 0.44 -8.44 29.94
N ASP A 122 0.71 -9.41 29.06
CA ASP A 122 1.95 -9.43 28.31
C ASP A 122 1.95 -8.47 27.12
N LYS A 123 2.98 -7.62 27.02
CA LYS A 123 3.19 -6.70 25.88
C LYS A 123 3.17 -7.43 24.53
N GLY A 124 3.57 -8.71 24.50
CA GLY A 124 3.48 -9.57 23.32
C GLY A 124 2.05 -9.81 22.83
N MET A 125 1.05 -9.78 23.73
CA MET A 125 -0.35 -10.00 23.38
C MET A 125 -0.97 -8.81 22.65
N ALA A 126 -0.68 -7.58 23.10
CA ALA A 126 -1.13 -6.38 22.41
C ALA A 126 -0.60 -6.33 20.98
N LEU A 127 0.65 -6.79 20.78
CA LEU A 127 1.26 -6.91 19.46
C LEU A 127 0.57 -7.97 18.59
N ALA A 128 0.14 -9.10 19.15
CA ALA A 128 -0.53 -10.15 18.38
C ALA A 128 -1.89 -9.73 17.80
N TYR A 129 -2.67 -8.90 18.50
CA TYR A 129 -3.89 -8.31 17.94
C TYR A 129 -3.62 -7.35 16.78
N GLY A 130 -2.46 -6.69 16.82
CA GLY A 130 -2.04 -5.67 15.86
C GLY A 130 -0.98 -6.15 14.87
N ASN A 131 -0.74 -7.46 14.73
CA ASN A 131 0.32 -7.94 13.85
C ASN A 131 0.14 -9.40 13.44
N LYS A 132 0.04 -9.62 12.12
CA LYS A 132 -0.18 -10.95 11.53
C LYS A 132 0.98 -11.91 11.82
N GLU A 133 2.20 -11.41 11.84
CA GLU A 133 3.40 -12.21 12.09
C GLU A 133 3.45 -12.64 13.56
N PHE A 134 3.15 -11.74 14.50
CA PHE A 134 3.06 -12.11 15.93
C PHE A 134 1.88 -13.03 16.20
N ALA A 135 0.72 -12.81 15.57
CA ALA A 135 -0.40 -13.74 15.65
C ALA A 135 0.01 -15.15 15.16
N GLY A 136 0.73 -15.22 14.04
CA GLY A 136 1.27 -16.48 13.50
C GLY A 136 2.27 -17.16 14.44
N LEU A 137 3.20 -16.40 15.02
CA LEU A 137 4.19 -16.89 15.99
C LEU A 137 3.54 -17.48 17.24
N LEU A 138 2.39 -16.95 17.66
CA LEU A 138 1.62 -17.46 18.80
C LEU A 138 0.65 -18.58 18.43
N GLY A 139 0.72 -19.11 17.20
CA GLY A 139 -0.08 -20.25 16.75
C GLY A 139 -1.48 -19.89 16.21
N ALA A 140 -1.88 -18.62 16.28
CA ALA A 140 -3.20 -18.15 15.85
C ALA A 140 -3.31 -17.96 14.33
N LYS A 141 -3.07 -19.03 13.57
CA LYS A 141 -3.05 -19.05 12.10
C LYS A 141 -4.34 -18.55 11.47
N GLY A 142 -5.49 -18.82 12.10
CA GLY A 142 -6.79 -18.33 11.65
C GLY A 142 -6.89 -16.80 11.72
N TYR A 143 -6.37 -16.19 12.79
CA TYR A 143 -6.33 -14.74 12.94
C TYR A 143 -5.30 -14.10 12.00
N GLN A 144 -4.10 -14.69 11.90
CA GLN A 144 -3.08 -14.27 10.93
C GLN A 144 -3.66 -14.21 9.51
N SER A 145 -4.34 -15.26 9.05
CA SER A 145 -4.93 -15.29 7.71
C SER A 145 -5.99 -14.21 7.49
N LEU A 146 -6.78 -13.88 8.52
CA LEU A 146 -7.73 -12.76 8.44
C LEU A 146 -7.01 -11.41 8.33
N LEU A 147 -5.93 -11.20 9.08
CA LEU A 147 -5.12 -9.98 8.99
C LEU A 147 -4.45 -9.86 7.62
N GLU A 148 -3.90 -10.94 7.06
CA GLU A 148 -3.35 -10.98 5.69
C GLU A 148 -4.41 -10.63 4.63
N GLN A 149 -5.64 -11.13 4.79
CA GLN A 149 -6.73 -10.76 3.90
C GLN A 149 -7.11 -9.28 4.02
N TYR A 150 -7.15 -8.76 5.25
CA TYR A 150 -7.48 -7.37 5.53
C TYR A 150 -6.52 -6.37 4.86
N GLU A 151 -5.24 -6.70 4.73
CA GLU A 151 -4.25 -5.86 4.02
C GLU A 151 -4.69 -5.48 2.60
N TYR A 152 -5.42 -6.40 1.95
CA TYR A 152 -5.89 -6.29 0.57
C TYR A 152 -7.41 -6.11 0.50
N MET A 153 -8.03 -5.54 1.54
CA MET A 153 -9.44 -5.16 1.52
C MET A 153 -9.63 -3.64 1.54
N GLN A 154 -10.74 -3.18 0.97
CA GLN A 154 -11.20 -1.79 1.03
C GLN A 154 -12.73 -1.73 0.99
N THR A 155 -13.31 -0.61 1.43
CA THR A 155 -14.75 -0.36 1.33
C THR A 155 -15.22 -0.29 -0.12
N SER A 156 -16.43 -0.76 -0.42
CA SER A 156 -17.01 -0.68 -1.76
C SER A 156 -17.22 0.74 -2.29
N CYS A 157 -17.23 1.74 -1.41
CA CYS A 157 -17.31 3.16 -1.78
C CYS A 157 -16.09 3.62 -2.57
N ASP A 158 -14.94 2.96 -2.38
CA ASP A 158 -13.70 3.27 -3.09
C ASP A 158 -13.47 2.40 -4.34
N ARG A 159 -14.48 1.61 -4.77
CA ARG A 159 -14.32 0.64 -5.87
C ARG A 159 -13.77 1.28 -7.16
N LEU A 160 -14.12 2.54 -7.42
CA LEU A 160 -13.64 3.29 -8.58
C LEU A 160 -12.10 3.42 -8.62
N GLN A 161 -11.42 3.36 -7.47
CA GLN A 161 -9.96 3.44 -7.40
C GLN A 161 -9.25 2.24 -8.04
N ARG A 162 -9.97 1.13 -8.29
CA ARG A 162 -9.44 -0.13 -8.87
C ARG A 162 -8.04 -0.48 -8.33
N GLU A 163 -7.90 -0.44 -7.02
CA GLU A 163 -6.62 -0.40 -6.35
C GLU A 163 -5.90 -1.74 -6.39
N TRP A 164 -4.59 -1.68 -6.54
CA TRP A 164 -3.63 -2.76 -6.34
C TRP A 164 -2.64 -2.32 -5.27
N ARG A 165 -2.19 -3.24 -4.42
CA ARG A 165 -1.30 -2.92 -3.29
C ARG A 165 -0.12 -3.85 -3.24
N ILE A 166 0.97 -3.35 -2.68
CA ILE A 166 2.01 -4.17 -2.08
C ILE A 166 2.16 -3.74 -0.63
N THR A 167 2.20 -4.70 0.28
CA THR A 167 2.30 -4.44 1.72
C THR A 167 3.64 -4.87 2.26
N GLN A 168 4.07 -4.15 3.30
CA GLN A 168 5.23 -4.53 4.08
C GLN A 168 4.89 -5.75 4.93
N LYS A 169 5.81 -6.72 4.96
CA LYS A 169 5.62 -7.95 5.75
C LYS A 169 5.67 -7.69 7.26
N TYR A 170 6.57 -6.82 7.71
CA TYR A 170 6.86 -6.56 9.12
C TYR A 170 6.61 -5.08 9.49
N PRO A 171 6.10 -4.78 10.69
CA PRO A 171 5.89 -3.40 11.13
C PRO A 171 7.20 -2.61 11.18
N PHE A 172 7.10 -1.29 11.00
CA PHE A 172 8.13 -0.34 11.44
C PHE A 172 8.12 -0.26 12.97
N GLN A 173 8.66 -1.27 13.68
CA GLN A 173 8.83 -1.16 15.12
C GLN A 173 10.09 -0.33 15.42
N GLY A 174 9.90 0.82 16.08
CA GLY A 174 10.97 1.52 16.79
C GLY A 174 11.55 2.76 16.12
N ILE A 175 11.06 3.19 14.96
CA ILE A 175 11.64 4.34 14.25
C ILE A 175 10.57 5.35 13.89
N ARG A 176 10.60 6.49 14.59
CA ARG A 176 9.95 7.70 14.12
C ARG A 176 10.84 8.28 13.01
N PRO A 177 10.28 8.73 11.88
CA PRO A 177 11.06 9.36 10.80
C PRO A 177 11.95 10.53 11.25
N LYS A 178 11.69 11.12 12.43
CA LYS A 178 12.44 12.24 13.00
C LYS A 178 13.67 11.82 13.83
N GLU A 179 13.87 10.54 14.12
CA GLU A 179 14.85 10.05 15.11
C GLU A 179 16.01 9.25 14.49
N VAL A 180 16.15 9.20 13.15
CA VAL A 180 17.24 8.48 12.48
C VAL A 180 18.28 9.45 11.91
N PRO A 181 19.55 9.36 12.33
CA PRO A 181 20.65 10.11 11.72
C PRO A 181 20.82 9.73 10.25
N ASN A 182 20.98 10.74 9.38
CA ASN A 182 21.10 10.61 7.92
C ASN A 182 22.32 9.82 7.42
N GLU A 183 23.17 9.31 8.30
CA GLU A 183 24.50 8.84 7.93
C GLU A 183 24.54 7.36 7.51
N HIS A 184 23.57 6.52 7.88
CA HIS A 184 23.61 5.06 7.64
C HIS A 184 22.31 4.47 7.03
N GLY A 185 21.73 5.19 6.06
CA GLY A 185 20.88 4.59 5.03
C GLY A 185 19.42 4.28 5.42
N TRP A 186 18.52 5.20 5.06
CA TRP A 186 17.08 4.95 4.97
C TRP A 186 16.76 3.70 4.12
N GLU A 187 17.63 3.37 3.16
CA GLU A 187 17.46 2.29 2.17
C GLU A 187 17.42 0.88 2.75
N GLY A 188 18.09 0.64 3.89
CA GLY A 188 18.05 -0.67 4.56
C GLY A 188 16.76 -0.88 5.37
N MET A 189 16.12 0.21 5.80
CA MET A 189 14.98 0.17 6.73
C MET A 189 13.64 0.40 6.02
N LEU A 190 13.58 1.39 5.13
CA LEU A 190 12.52 1.51 4.15
C LEU A 190 12.83 0.49 3.07
N ARG A 191 12.12 -0.65 3.07
CA ARG A 191 12.29 -1.68 2.04
C ARG A 191 11.79 -1.16 0.70
N PHE A 192 12.62 -0.34 0.05
CA PHE A 192 12.31 0.23 -1.25
C PHE A 192 12.13 -0.89 -2.26
N LYS A 193 11.06 -0.78 -3.05
CA LYS A 193 10.86 -1.62 -4.22
C LYS A 193 11.51 -0.90 -5.38
N LYS A 194 12.76 -1.26 -5.66
CA LYS A 194 13.56 -0.68 -6.74
C LYS A 194 12.83 -0.92 -8.07
N ILE A 195 12.86 0.11 -8.91
CA ILE A 195 12.38 0.08 -10.28
C ILE A 195 13.52 0.49 -11.19
N ARG A 196 13.51 -0.05 -12.40
CA ARG A 196 14.38 0.34 -13.51
C ARG A 196 13.53 0.93 -14.62
N SER A 197 14.18 1.60 -15.56
CA SER A 197 13.53 2.13 -16.77
C SER A 197 12.76 1.05 -17.54
N GLU A 198 13.27 -0.19 -17.57
CA GLU A 198 12.61 -1.34 -18.18
C GLU A 198 11.31 -1.77 -17.48
N ASP A 199 11.12 -1.41 -16.21
CA ASP A 199 9.92 -1.71 -15.41
C ASP A 199 8.82 -0.66 -15.60
N VAL A 200 9.18 0.53 -16.11
CA VAL A 200 8.28 1.65 -16.35
C VAL A 200 7.75 1.58 -17.77
N GLU A 201 6.43 1.64 -17.92
CA GLU A 201 5.80 1.67 -19.23
C GLU A 201 5.74 3.09 -19.78
N PHE A 202 5.31 4.04 -18.95
CA PHE A 202 5.37 5.47 -19.21
C PHE A 202 5.19 6.26 -17.91
N LEU A 203 5.49 7.55 -17.98
CA LEU A 203 5.27 8.52 -16.92
C LEU A 203 4.13 9.46 -17.31
N ILE A 204 3.48 10.00 -16.30
CA ILE A 204 2.34 10.91 -16.44
C ILE A 204 2.70 12.25 -15.82
N CYS A 205 2.42 13.33 -16.53
CA CYS A 205 2.51 14.69 -16.01
C CYS A 205 1.35 15.56 -16.51
N PRO A 206 1.08 16.71 -15.85
CA PRO A 206 0.10 17.67 -16.32
C PRO A 206 0.46 18.23 -17.70
N LYS A 207 -0.56 18.58 -18.48
CA LYS A 207 -0.40 19.21 -19.80
C LYS A 207 0.46 20.47 -19.72
N GLY A 208 1.46 20.55 -20.58
CA GLY A 208 2.42 21.67 -20.64
C GLY A 208 3.61 21.51 -19.71
N MET A 209 3.65 20.48 -18.86
CA MET A 209 4.72 20.28 -17.89
C MET A 209 5.82 19.32 -18.36
N LYS A 210 5.68 18.68 -19.53
CA LYS A 210 6.63 17.66 -20.01
C LYS A 210 8.09 18.14 -20.05
N GLY A 211 8.34 19.37 -20.51
CA GLY A 211 9.69 19.93 -20.59
C GLY A 211 10.36 20.06 -19.22
N ASN A 212 9.66 20.66 -18.25
CA ASN A 212 10.15 20.80 -16.88
C ASN A 212 10.28 19.45 -16.17
N PHE A 213 9.34 18.54 -16.43
CA PHE A 213 9.38 17.23 -15.81
C PHE A 213 10.62 16.42 -16.23
N LEU A 214 11.00 16.50 -17.52
CA LEU A 214 12.21 15.84 -18.03
C LEU A 214 13.52 16.35 -17.40
N THR A 215 13.61 17.63 -17.05
CA THR A 215 14.85 18.19 -16.49
C THR A 215 15.11 17.71 -15.06
N CYS A 216 14.04 17.40 -14.32
CA CYS A 216 14.11 16.90 -12.95
C CYS A 216 14.30 15.37 -12.87
N MET A 217 14.18 14.65 -13.98
CA MET A 217 14.22 13.19 -13.99
C MET A 217 15.64 12.61 -13.98
N PRO A 218 15.86 11.45 -13.32
CA PRO A 218 17.10 10.70 -13.44
C PRO A 218 17.36 10.28 -14.88
N ASP A 219 18.63 10.28 -15.30
CA ASP A 219 19.04 10.06 -16.70
C ASP A 219 18.46 8.77 -17.30
N GLU A 220 18.43 7.68 -16.52
CA GLU A 220 17.93 6.37 -16.95
C GLU A 220 16.47 6.41 -17.44
N PHE A 221 15.65 7.30 -16.86
CA PHE A 221 14.22 7.37 -17.17
C PHE A 221 13.89 8.46 -18.21
N ARG A 222 14.84 9.30 -18.63
CA ARG A 222 14.56 10.39 -19.58
C ARG A 222 14.08 9.91 -20.95
N THR A 223 14.35 8.65 -21.30
CA THR A 223 13.86 8.01 -22.52
C THR A 223 12.54 7.27 -22.33
N SER A 224 12.01 7.17 -21.11
CA SER A 224 10.69 6.61 -20.85
C SER A 224 9.62 7.45 -21.55
N GLY A 225 8.56 6.79 -22.05
CA GLY A 225 7.42 7.51 -22.63
C GLY A 225 6.82 8.48 -21.60
N ILE A 226 6.48 9.70 -22.01
CA ILE A 226 5.77 10.66 -21.15
C ILE A 226 4.45 11.02 -21.82
N VAL A 227 3.38 10.85 -21.04
CA VAL A 227 2.01 11.17 -21.42
C VAL A 227 1.56 12.40 -20.63
N GLU A 228 1.16 13.42 -21.37
CA GLU A 228 0.55 14.62 -20.80
C GLU A 228 -0.95 14.44 -20.65
N VAL A 229 -1.47 14.81 -19.49
CA VAL A 229 -2.88 14.67 -19.16
C VAL A 229 -3.48 16.01 -18.73
N THR A 230 -4.74 16.23 -19.09
CA THR A 230 -5.55 17.37 -18.64
C THR A 230 -5.99 17.24 -17.20
#